data_AF-A0A1R4K8H7-F1
#
_entry.id   AF-A0A1R4K8H7-F1
#
_cell.length_a   1.000
_cell.length_b   1.000
_cell.length_c   1.000
_cell.angle_alpha   90.00
_cell.angle_beta   90.00
_cell.angle_gamma   90.00
#
_symmetry.space_group_name_H-M   'P 1'
#
loop_
_entity.id
_entity.type
_entity.pdbx_description
1 polymer ?
#
loop_
_entity_poly.entity_id
_entity_poly.type
_entity_poly.pdbx_seq_one_letter_code
_entity_poly.pdbx_strand_id
1 'polypeptide(L)' 'MGSMLSTIMVALAQMEHDIKSERITDSINKRRAAGSDLGGRPRRITDSQIRSALHLIQNGETTAQVVRDLGISRSTF' A
#
# COMPACT_ATOMS: atom_id res chain seq x y z
N MET A 1 39.42 -9.48 -22.35
CA MET A 1 38.80 -8.27 -22.94
C MET A 1 37.28 -8.22 -22.73
N GLY A 2 36.52 -9.31 -22.93
CA GLY A 2 35.05 -9.31 -22.76
C GLY A 2 34.52 -9.03 -21.34
N SER A 3 35.23 -9.47 -20.29
CA SER A 3 34.81 -9.26 -18.90
C SER A 3 34.74 -7.78 -18.48
N MET A 4 35.61 -6.90 -19.01
CA MET A 4 35.60 -5.49 -18.60
C MET A 4 34.39 -4.74 -19.16
N LEU A 5 34.01 -5.02 -20.41
CA LEU A 5 32.82 -4.44 -21.02
C LEU A 5 31.56 -4.88 -20.28
N SER A 6 31.46 -6.16 -19.89
CA SER A 6 30.34 -6.65 -19.07
C SER A 6 30.25 -5.93 -17.72
N THR A 7 31.37 -5.71 -17.03
CA THR A 7 31.37 -4.98 -15.75
C THR A 7 30.93 -3.52 -15.92
N ILE A 8 31.38 -2.85 -16.97
CA ILE A 8 30.96 -1.47 -17.28
C ILE A 8 29.44 -1.42 -17.54
N MET A 9 28.91 -2.37 -18.33
CA MET A 9 27.48 -2.42 -18.62
C MET A 9 26.64 -2.70 -17.37
N VAL A 10 27.11 -3.57 -16.47
CA VAL A 10 26.46 -3.81 -15.18
C VAL A 10 26.47 -2.56 -14.31
N ALA A 11 27.59 -1.84 -14.22
CA ALA A 11 27.69 -0.61 -13.45
C ALA A 11 26.75 0.48 -13.98
N LEU A 12 26.65 0.62 -15.31
CA LEU A 12 25.71 1.56 -15.94
C LEU A 12 24.26 1.18 -15.66
N ALA A 13 23.89 -0.09 -15.82
CA ALA A 13 22.54 -0.56 -15.52
C ALA A 13 22.15 -0.31 -14.05
N GLN A 14 23.10 -0.49 -13.12
CA GLN A 14 22.88 -0.18 -11.71
C GLN A 14 22.67 1.33 -11.49
N MET A 15 23.51 2.17 -12.09
CA MET A 15 23.37 3.63 -12.00
C MET A 15 22.01 4.11 -12.52
N GLU A 16 21.55 3.58 -13.66
CA GLU A 16 20.25 3.91 -14.22
C GLU A 16 19.09 3.47 -13.31
N HIS A 17 19.20 2.29 -12.70
CA HIS A 17 18.23 1.80 -11.73
C HIS A 17 18.14 2.74 -10.51
N ASP A 18 19.29 3.13 -9.98
CA ASP A 18 19.37 3.97 -8.78
C ASP A 18 18.76 5.36 -9.03
N ILE A 19 19.09 6.00 -10.16
CA ILE A 19 18.51 7.30 -10.55
C ILE A 19 16.98 7.19 -10.68
N LYS A 20 16.47 6.10 -11.26
CA LYS A 20 15.02 5.90 -11.39
C LYS A 20 14.35 5.70 -10.03
N SER A 21 14.98 4.92 -9.16
CA SER A 21 14.49 4.65 -7.80
C SER A 21 14.42 5.93 -6.97
N GLU A 22 15.45 6.77 -7.05
CA GLU A 22 15.50 8.08 -6.39
C GLU A 22 14.33 8.97 -6.83
N ARG A 23 14.09 9.08 -8.15
CA ARG A 23 12.99 9.91 -8.68
C ARG A 23 11.61 9.40 -8.26
N ILE A 24 11.41 8.09 -8.21
CA ILE A 24 10.16 7.49 -7.72
C ILE A 24 9.96 7.81 -6.24
N THR A 25 11.02 7.69 -5.45
CA THR A 25 10.98 7.93 -4.01
C THR A 25 10.69 9.40 -3.70
N ASP A 26 11.36 10.33 -4.39
CA ASP A 26 11.09 11.78 -4.30
C ASP A 26 9.64 12.11 -4.67
N SER A 27 9.11 11.52 -5.75
CA SER A 27 7.69 11.69 -6.13
C SER A 27 6.72 11.17 -5.07
N ILE A 28 6.98 10.00 -4.47
CA ILE A 28 6.16 9.44 -3.40
C ILE A 28 6.22 10.34 -2.16
N ASN A 29 7.39 10.86 -1.81
CA ASN A 29 7.55 11.77 -0.67
C ASN A 29 6.76 13.07 -0.86
N LYS A 30 6.81 13.66 -2.08
CA LYS A 30 6.01 14.84 -2.44
C LYS A 30 4.51 14.59 -2.34
N ARG A 31 4.02 13.46 -2.88
CA ARG A 31 2.60 13.08 -2.77
C ARG A 31 2.18 12.84 -1.33
N ARG A 32 3.03 12.20 -0.53
CA ARG A 32 2.79 11.97 0.90
C ARG A 32 2.68 13.28 1.67
N ALA A 33 3.59 14.23 1.43
CA ALA A 33 3.55 15.54 2.07
C ALA A 33 2.29 16.35 1.68
N ALA A 34 1.83 16.19 0.44
CA ALA A 34 0.58 16.80 -0.04
C ALA A 34 -0.69 16.04 0.38
N GLY A 35 -0.59 14.93 1.12
CA GLY A 35 -1.73 14.09 1.49
C GLY A 35 -2.43 13.44 0.28
N SER A 36 -1.74 13.34 -0.85
CA SER A 36 -2.27 12.76 -2.09
C SER A 36 -2.21 11.24 -2.09
N ASP A 37 -2.97 10.62 -2.99
CA ASP A 37 -2.96 9.17 -3.16
C ASP A 37 -1.55 8.64 -3.50
N LEU A 38 -1.10 7.66 -2.72
CA LEU A 38 0.18 6.97 -2.92
C LEU A 38 0.04 5.78 -3.88
N GLY A 39 -1.20 5.44 -4.28
CA GLY A 39 -1.53 4.26 -5.05
C GLY A 39 -1.62 3.01 -4.17
N GLY A 40 -1.51 1.84 -4.80
CA GLY A 40 -1.70 0.56 -4.13
C GLY A 40 -3.15 0.09 -4.19
N ARG A 41 -3.48 -0.94 -3.40
CA ARG A 41 -4.83 -1.51 -3.40
C ARG A 41 -5.78 -0.59 -2.63
N PRO A 42 -6.89 -0.12 -3.23
CA PRO A 42 -7.84 0.71 -2.52
C PRO A 42 -8.46 -0.06 -1.34
N ARG A 43 -8.73 0.64 -0.23
CA ARG A 43 -9.45 0.06 0.91
C ARG A 43 -10.83 -0.36 0.42
N ARG A 44 -11.20 -1.62 0.66
CA ARG A 44 -12.53 -2.15 0.32
C ARG A 44 -13.62 -1.70 1.28
N ILE A 45 -13.23 -1.25 2.48
CA ILE A 45 -14.13 -0.78 3.52
C ILE A 45 -13.88 0.70 3.80
N THR A 46 -14.98 1.42 3.98
CA THR A 46 -15.00 2.83 4.36
C THR A 46 -15.04 3.01 5.88
N ASP A 47 -14.62 4.17 6.37
CA ASP A 47 -14.68 4.47 7.80
C ASP A 47 -16.12 4.60 8.33
N SER A 48 -17.09 4.89 7.45
CA SER A 48 -18.52 4.84 7.84
C SER A 48 -18.97 3.41 8.13
N GLN A 49 -18.59 2.45 7.29
CA GLN A 49 -18.90 1.04 7.51
C GLN A 49 -18.27 0.52 8.81
N ILE A 50 -17.03 0.92 9.12
CA ILE A 50 -16.36 0.56 10.38
C ILE A 50 -17.13 1.14 11.58
N ARG A 51 -17.54 2.41 11.52
CA ARG A 51 -18.32 3.03 12.62
C ARG A 51 -19.66 2.34 12.82
N SER A 52 -20.36 2.00 11.75
CA SER A 52 -21.62 1.23 11.82
C SER A 52 -21.39 -0.14 12.43
N ALA A 53 -20.33 -0.85 12.03
CA ALA A 53 -19.97 -2.16 12.58
C ALA A 53 -19.68 -2.10 14.09
N LEU A 54 -18.94 -1.09 14.55
CA LEU A 54 -18.65 -0.88 15.96
C LEU A 54 -19.93 -0.62 16.77
N HIS A 55 -20.87 0.16 16.22
CA HIS A 55 -22.16 0.42 16.86
C HIS A 55 -22.99 -0.86 17.01
N LEU A 56 -23.00 -1.73 16.00
CA LEU A 56 -23.70 -3.03 16.06
C LEU A 56 -23.12 -3.92 17.17
N ILE A 57 -21.79 -4.00 17.27
CA ILE A 57 -21.13 -4.77 18.33
C ILE A 57 -21.44 -4.20 19.72
N GLN A 58 -21.43 -2.87 19.87
CA GLN A 58 -21.78 -2.22 21.14
C GLN A 58 -23.24 -2.50 21.55
N ASN A 59 -24.14 -2.65 20.58
CA ASN A 59 -25.54 -3.01 20.83
C ASN A 59 -25.76 -4.52 21.02
N GLY A 60 -24.70 -5.32 21.09
CA GLY A 60 -24.75 -6.74 21.45
C GLY A 60 -24.67 -7.71 20.28
N GLU A 61 -24.49 -7.26 19.03
CA GLU A 61 -24.22 -8.18 17.93
C GLU A 61 -22.84 -8.82 18.07
N THR A 62 -22.75 -10.11 17.73
CA THR A 62 -21.47 -10.81 17.77
C THR A 62 -20.56 -10.33 16.64
N THR A 63 -19.28 -10.09 16.95
CA THR A 63 -18.29 -9.67 15.94
C THR A 63 -18.19 -10.63 14.76
N ALA A 64 -18.41 -11.94 14.98
CA ALA A 64 -18.37 -12.93 13.91
C ALA A 64 -19.47 -12.72 12.87
N GLN A 65 -20.67 -12.32 13.32
CA GLN A 65 -21.80 -12.03 12.46
C GLN A 65 -21.58 -10.74 11.66
N VAL A 66 -21.20 -9.66 12.37
CA VAL A 66 -20.93 -8.35 11.75
C VAL A 66 -19.87 -8.44 10.65
N VAL A 67 -18.79 -9.17 10.90
CA VAL A 67 -17.70 -9.36 9.93
C VAL A 67 -18.16 -10.18 8.70
N ARG A 68 -19.02 -11.18 8.90
CA ARG A 68 -19.60 -11.97 7.81
C ARG A 68 -20.51 -11.11 6.93
N ASP A 69 -21.31 -10.25 7.55
CA ASP A 69 -22.25 -9.37 6.85
C ASP A 69 -21.52 -8.25 6.08
N LEU A 70 -20.39 -7.77 6.62
CA LEU A 70 -19.49 -6.86 5.91
C LEU A 70 -18.66 -7.53 4.80
N GLY A 71 -18.68 -8.86 4.72
CA GLY A 71 -17.92 -9.61 3.72
C GLY A 71 -16.40 -9.47 3.87
N ILE A 72 -15.91 -9.26 5.10
CA ILE A 72 -14.47 -9.16 5.38
C ILE A 72 -13.99 -10.31 6.27
N SER A 73 -12.68 -10.50 6.32
CA SER A 73 -12.08 -11.48 7.21
C SER A 73 -12.03 -10.95 8.64
N ARG A 74 -12.07 -11.84 9.64
CA ARG A 74 -11.84 -11.46 11.05
C ARG A 74 -10.47 -10.82 11.28
N SER A 75 -9.46 -11.16 10.48
CA SER A 75 -8.14 -10.51 10.55
C SER A 75 -8.12 -9.09 9.97
N THR A 76 -9.14 -8.70 9.21
CA THR A 76 -9.28 -7.34 8.66
C THR A 76 -10.06 -6.42 9.60
N PHE A 77 -10.89 -6.99 10.48
CA PHE A 77 -11.70 -6.27 11.46
C PHE A 77 -10.91 -6.05 12.75
#